data_AF-A0A7Y2HAE7-F1
#
_entry.id   AF-A0A7Y2HAE7-F1
#
_cell.length_a   1.000
_cell.length_b   1.000
_cell.length_c   1.000
_cell.angle_alpha   90.00
_cell.angle_beta   90.00
_cell.angle_gamma   90.00
#
_symmetry.space_group_name_H-M   'P 1'
#
loop_
_entity.id
_entity.type
_entity.pdbx_description
1 polymer ?
#
loop_
_entity_poly.entity_id
_entity_poly.type
_entity_poly.pdbx_seq_one_letter_code
_entity_poly.pdbx_strand_id
1 'polypeptide(L)' 'MNKLGNYVLGNWTKGEGEGTPIYNSVNGELIHYSTTKGLDFEKILN' A
#
# COMPACT_ATOMS: atom_id res chain seq x y z
N MET A 1 3.35 -10.02 7.70
CA MET A 1 3.38 -8.57 7.38
C MET A 1 2.07 -8.19 6.71
N ASN A 2 1.25 -7.35 7.34
CA ASN A 2 -0.02 -6.91 6.74
C ASN A 2 0.26 -5.68 5.86
N LYS A 3 0.18 -5.87 4.54
CA LYS A 3 0.29 -4.77 3.58
C LYS A 3 -1.07 -4.14 3.34
N LEU A 4 -1.11 -2.81 3.35
CA LEU A 4 -2.28 -2.05 2.92
C LEU A 4 -2.51 -2.28 1.42
N GLY A 5 -3.74 -2.63 1.04
CA GLY A 5 -4.13 -2.83 -0.34
C GLY A 5 -4.41 -1.50 -1.05
N ASN A 6 -4.13 -1.46 -2.36
CA ASN A 6 -4.48 -0.34 -3.23
C ASN A 6 -5.67 -0.74 -4.09
N TYR A 7 -6.72 0.06 -4.12
CA TYR A 7 -7.86 -0.19 -4.99
C TYR A 7 -7.66 0.56 -6.31
N VAL A 8 -7.30 -0.18 -7.36
CA VAL A 8 -6.93 0.37 -8.66
C VAL A 8 -7.54 -0.49 -9.76
N LEU A 9 -7.96 0.12 -10.87
CA LEU A 9 -8.59 -0.58 -12.00
C LEU A 9 -9.77 -1.49 -11.58
N GLY A 10 -10.55 -1.04 -10.58
CA GLY A 10 -11.70 -1.80 -10.06
C GLY A 10 -11.34 -3.02 -9.21
N ASN A 11 -10.08 -3.19 -8.79
CA ASN A 11 -9.62 -4.37 -8.07
C ASN A 11 -8.70 -4.01 -6.89
N TRP A 12 -8.75 -4.81 -5.83
CA TRP A 12 -7.81 -4.72 -4.72
C TRP A 12 -6.47 -5.36 -5.11
N THR A 13 -5.43 -4.54 -5.21
CA THR A 13 -4.08 -4.95 -5.63
C THR A 13 -3.06 -4.60 -4.54
N LYS A 14 -2.18 -5.56 -4.21
CA LYS A 14 -1.08 -5.33 -3.26
C LYS A 14 0.14 -4.80 -4.00
N GLY A 15 0.78 -3.78 -3.44
CA GLY A 15 2.07 -3.30 -3.95
C GLY A 15 3.24 -4.23 -3.56
N GLU A 16 4.32 -4.12 -4.30
CA GLU A 16 5.55 -4.91 -4.16
C GLU A 16 6.53 -4.29 -3.15
N GLY A 17 7.56 -5.05 -2.79
CA GLY A 17 8.62 -4.62 -1.85
C GLY A 17 8.16 -4.56 -0.39
N GLU A 18 9.03 -4.10 0.53
CA GLU A 18 8.70 -3.99 1.95
C GLU A 18 7.68 -2.87 2.21
N GLY A 19 7.84 -1.74 1.52
CA GLY A 19 7.00 -0.56 1.68
C GLY A 19 7.38 0.28 2.90
N THR A 20 6.55 1.27 3.19
CA THR A 20 6.74 2.19 4.32
C THR A 20 5.86 1.74 5.48
N PRO A 21 6.41 1.59 6.70
CA PRO A 21 5.62 1.27 7.88
C PRO A 21 4.67 2.43 8.25
N ILE A 22 3.44 2.10 8.60
CA ILE A 22 2.42 3.01 9.13
C ILE A 22 2.27 2.72 10.61
N TYR A 23 2.54 3.72 11.44
CA TYR A 23 2.42 3.64 12.89
C TYR A 23 1.15 4.34 13.37
N ASN A 24 0.59 3.84 14.47
CA ASN A 24 -0.47 4.51 15.21
C ASN A 24 0.11 5.78 15.86
N SER A 25 -0.53 6.93 15.60
CA SER A 25 -0.06 8.23 16.08
C SER A 25 -0.21 8.44 17.59
N VAL A 26 -1.04 7.64 18.26
CA VAL A 26 -1.33 7.77 19.70
C VAL A 26 -0.35 6.96 20.54
N ASN A 27 -0.04 5.72 20.13
CA ASN A 27 0.76 4.79 20.93
C ASN A 27 2.04 4.28 20.23
N GLY A 28 2.28 4.65 18.97
CA GLY A 28 3.48 4.28 18.21
C GLY A 28 3.50 2.83 17.70
N GLU A 29 2.42 2.07 17.87
CA GLU A 29 2.37 0.68 17.42
C GLU A 29 2.34 0.57 15.88
N LEU A 30 3.03 -0.42 15.34
CA LEU A 30 3.01 -0.72 13.92
C LEU A 30 1.65 -1.29 13.50
N ILE A 31 1.00 -0.65 12.54
CA ILE A 31 -0.32 -1.09 12.04
C ILE A 31 -0.16 -1.89 10.74
N HIS A 32 0.45 -1.28 9.71
CA HIS A 32 0.54 -1.84 8.36
C HIS A 32 1.80 -1.35 7.63
N TYR A 33 2.05 -1.89 6.43
CA TYR A 33 3.00 -1.33 5.48
C TYR A 33 2.27 -0.89 4.21
N SER A 34 2.55 0.31 3.72
CA SER A 34 2.01 0.84 2.46
C SER A 34 3.07 0.90 1.37
N THR A 35 2.70 0.54 0.14
CA THR A 35 3.57 0.63 -1.03
C THR A 35 2.74 0.72 -2.30
N THR A 36 3.23 1.52 -3.24
CA THR A 36 2.72 1.61 -4.61
C THR A 36 3.70 1.02 -5.64
N LYS A 37 4.83 0.46 -5.18
CA LYS A 37 5.81 -0.18 -6.06
C LYS A 37 5.15 -1.34 -6.82
N GLY A 38 5.44 -1.45 -8.11
CA GLY A 38 4.85 -2.47 -8.98
C GLY A 38 3.45 -2.13 -9.50
N LEU A 39 2.85 -1.01 -9.09
CA LEU A 39 1.61 -0.52 -9.71
C LEU A 39 1.91 0.24 -11.00
N ASP A 40 1.13 -0.04 -12.03
CA ASP A 40 1.23 0.58 -13.34
C ASP A 40 0.39 1.87 -13.36
N PHE A 41 1.03 3.00 -13.06
CA PHE A 41 0.34 4.30 -13.01
C PHE A 41 -0.14 4.78 -14.38
N GLU A 42 0.49 4.36 -15.47
CA GLU A 42 0.03 4.70 -16.82
C GLU A 42 -1.34 4.08 -17.07
N LYS A 43 -1.53 2.79 -16.73
CA LYS A 43 -2.85 2.16 -16.81
C LYS A 43 -3.85 2.74 -15.81
N ILE A 44 -3.42 3.14 -14.61
CA ILE A 44 -4.32 3.64 -13.56
C ILE A 44 -4.92 5.01 -13.91
N LEU A 45 -4.17 5.84 -14.63
CA LEU A 45 -4.52 7.24 -14.89
C LEU A 45 -5.14 7.48 -16.27
N ASN A 46 -5.16 6.47 -17.15
CA ASN A 46 -5.71 6.52 -18.52
C ASN A 46 -6.81 5.47 -18.74
#